data_AF-A0A9X8EB25-F1
#
_entry.id   AF-A0A9X8EB25-F1
#
_cell.length_a   1.000
_cell.length_b   1.000
_cell.length_c   1.000
_cell.angle_alpha   90.00
_cell.angle_beta   90.00
_cell.angle_gamma   90.00
#
_symmetry.space_group_name_H-M   'P 1'
#
loop_
_entity.id
_entity.type
_entity.pdbx_description
1 polymer ?
#
loop_
_entity_poly.entity_id
_entity_poly.type
_entity_poly.pdbx_seq_one_letter_code
_entity_poly.pdbx_strand_id
1 'polypeptide(L)'
;MQANLGAIAALDMTTTASLTPPVLEKRPKNVPFGKVPGENRGKQPMEPIIYLEDPYYYVRDDTRTNTEILDHLKAENAYTKAALSHLDGLQDELYNELLSHVQETDQTAPYPHGDFVYYTRTEEGKAYHFHCRQPRHDVGAEEILLDVNKLEQEYKSKIGPI
;
A
#
# COMPACT_ATOMS: atom_id res chain seq x y z
N MET A 1 -24.68 58.45 10.12
CA MET A 1 -25.42 57.85 8.98
C MET A 1 -24.37 57.25 8.05
N GLN A 2 -24.27 55.96 7.76
CA GLN A 2 -25.08 54.78 8.08
C GLN A 2 -24.09 53.61 8.23
N ALA A 3 -24.41 52.70 9.16
CA ALA A 3 -23.80 51.39 9.24
C ALA A 3 -24.25 50.54 8.04
N ASN A 4 -23.36 49.71 7.49
CA ASN A 4 -23.77 48.60 6.64
C ASN A 4 -23.11 47.32 7.17
N LEU A 5 -23.78 46.75 8.18
CA LEU A 5 -23.66 45.35 8.55
C LEU A 5 -24.43 44.53 7.52
N GLY A 6 -23.86 43.40 7.11
CA GLY A 6 -24.65 42.25 6.65
C GLY A 6 -24.47 41.89 5.18
N ALA A 7 -23.63 40.89 4.94
CA ALA A 7 -23.95 39.72 4.10
C ALA A 7 -22.71 38.81 4.05
N ILE A 8 -22.50 38.02 5.11
CA ILE A 8 -21.66 36.82 5.01
C ILE A 8 -22.55 35.80 4.30
N ALA A 9 -22.42 35.69 2.99
CA ALA A 9 -23.04 34.61 2.26
C ALA A 9 -22.33 33.32 2.70
N ALA A 10 -22.98 32.58 3.61
CA ALA A 10 -22.62 31.21 3.89
C ALA A 10 -22.67 30.44 2.57
N LEU A 11 -21.50 30.00 2.07
CA LEU A 11 -21.48 29.04 0.98
C LEU A 11 -22.13 27.76 1.50
N ASP A 12 -23.21 27.42 0.83
CA ASP A 12 -24.04 26.24 1.02
C ASP A 12 -23.21 24.96 0.91
N MET A 13 -22.71 24.50 2.06
CA MET A 13 -22.18 23.16 2.26
C MET A 13 -23.37 22.21 2.26
N THR A 14 -23.74 21.67 1.09
CA THR A 14 -24.34 20.33 0.87
C THR A 14 -24.98 20.22 -0.51
N THR A 15 -24.17 20.24 -1.56
CA THR A 15 -24.54 19.48 -2.77
C THR A 15 -23.81 18.14 -2.69
N THR A 16 -24.40 17.19 -1.97
CA THR A 16 -23.99 15.78 -2.08
C THR A 16 -24.43 15.30 -3.46
N ALA A 17 -23.61 15.54 -4.48
CA ALA A 17 -23.73 14.82 -5.74
C ALA A 17 -23.69 13.33 -5.39
N SER A 18 -24.71 12.58 -5.83
CA SER A 18 -24.79 11.14 -5.58
C SER A 18 -23.61 10.48 -6.30
N LEU A 19 -22.57 10.17 -5.54
CA LEU A 19 -21.41 9.41 -6.01
C LEU A 19 -21.90 8.00 -6.36
N THR A 20 -21.91 7.67 -7.64
CA THR A 20 -22.26 6.34 -8.12
C THR A 20 -21.02 5.46 -8.11
N PRO A 21 -21.03 4.31 -7.41
CA PRO A 21 -19.90 3.40 -7.43
C PRO A 21 -19.75 2.75 -8.82
N PRO A 22 -18.51 2.53 -9.31
CA PRO A 22 -18.31 1.76 -10.52
C PRO A 22 -18.73 0.30 -10.28
N VAL A 23 -19.39 -0.32 -11.26
CA VAL A 23 -19.86 -1.71 -11.16
C VAL A 23 -19.37 -2.49 -12.35
N LEU A 24 -18.76 -3.65 -12.10
CA LEU A 24 -18.32 -4.57 -13.14
C LEU A 24 -19.48 -5.32 -13.79
N GLU A 25 -19.29 -5.65 -15.06
CA GLU A 25 -20.18 -6.55 -15.78
C GLU A 25 -20.11 -7.97 -15.19
N LYS A 26 -21.26 -8.63 -15.09
CA LYS A 26 -21.33 -10.02 -14.65
C LYS A 26 -21.10 -10.94 -15.84
N ARG A 27 -20.10 -11.83 -15.74
CA ARG A 27 -19.79 -12.84 -16.75
C ARG A 27 -19.92 -14.24 -16.14
N PRO A 28 -20.96 -15.02 -16.50
CA PRO A 28 -21.21 -16.30 -15.83
C PRO A 28 -20.03 -17.25 -15.98
N LYS A 29 -19.50 -17.71 -14.85
CA LYS A 29 -18.41 -18.68 -14.80
C LYS A 29 -18.63 -19.65 -13.65
N ASN A 30 -18.76 -20.94 -13.97
CA ASN A 30 -18.85 -21.98 -12.97
C ASN A 30 -17.45 -22.42 -12.52
N VAL A 31 -17.20 -22.35 -11.22
CA VAL A 31 -15.96 -22.76 -10.57
C VAL A 31 -16.15 -24.15 -9.94
N PRO A 32 -15.29 -25.14 -10.29
CA PRO A 32 -15.40 -26.48 -9.73
C PRO A 32 -14.75 -26.61 -8.34
N PHE A 33 -15.48 -27.27 -7.44
CA PHE A 33 -15.05 -27.66 -6.10
C PHE A 33 -15.14 -29.18 -5.94
N GLY A 34 -14.03 -29.81 -5.54
CA GLY A 34 -13.93 -31.26 -5.42
C GLY A 34 -12.81 -31.83 -6.30
N LYS A 35 -12.97 -33.08 -6.73
CA LYS A 35 -11.95 -33.80 -7.51
C LYS A 35 -11.90 -33.36 -8.97
N VAL A 36 -11.15 -32.29 -9.26
CA VAL A 36 -10.94 -31.78 -10.63
C VAL A 36 -9.87 -32.62 -11.35
N PRO A 37 -10.17 -33.23 -12.51
CA PRO A 37 -9.19 -34.02 -13.25
C PRO A 37 -7.95 -33.18 -13.63
N GLY A 38 -6.75 -33.69 -13.34
CA GLY A 38 -5.49 -33.03 -13.66
C GLY A 38 -5.00 -32.01 -12.62
N GLU A 39 -5.77 -31.75 -11.56
CA GLU A 39 -5.38 -30.81 -10.50
C GLU A 39 -5.23 -31.51 -9.14
N ASN A 40 -4.20 -31.14 -8.38
CA ASN A 40 -4.06 -31.60 -7.00
C ASN A 40 -4.95 -30.76 -6.07
N ARG A 41 -6.13 -31.29 -5.73
CA ARG A 41 -7.11 -30.67 -4.82
C ARG A 41 -7.06 -31.25 -3.39
N GLY A 42 -5.93 -31.83 -2.99
CA GLY A 42 -5.71 -32.44 -1.67
C GLY A 42 -5.95 -33.95 -1.63
N LYS A 43 -5.83 -34.54 -0.43
CA LYS A 43 -5.85 -36.02 -0.23
C LYS A 43 -7.25 -36.65 -0.32
N GLN A 44 -8.29 -35.93 0.08
CA GLN A 44 -9.68 -36.40 0.11
C GLN A 44 -10.61 -35.30 -0.42
N PRO A 45 -10.58 -35.00 -1.73
CA PRO A 45 -11.46 -34.00 -2.32
C PRO A 45 -12.91 -34.50 -2.35
N MET A 46 -13.87 -33.58 -2.38
CA MET A 46 -15.30 -33.90 -2.52
C MET A 46 -15.59 -34.61 -3.86
N GLU A 47 -16.48 -35.60 -3.80
CA GLU A 47 -17.00 -36.34 -4.94
C GLU A 47 -18.53 -36.53 -4.74
N PRO A 48 -19.40 -36.07 -5.67
CA PRO A 48 -19.11 -35.47 -6.98
C PRO A 48 -18.61 -34.02 -6.91
N ILE A 49 -18.09 -33.52 -8.03
CA ILE A 49 -17.68 -32.11 -8.17
C ILE A 49 -18.93 -31.21 -8.03
N ILE A 50 -18.84 -30.19 -7.18
CA ILE A 50 -19.85 -29.15 -7.01
C ILE A 50 -19.40 -27.92 -7.81
N TYR A 51 -20.34 -27.27 -8.49
CA TYR A 51 -20.08 -26.04 -9.23
C TYR A 51 -20.76 -24.87 -8.55
N LEU A 52 -20.00 -23.79 -8.30
CA LEU A 52 -20.53 -22.51 -7.85
C LEU A 52 -20.31 -21.47 -8.93
N GLU A 53 -21.33 -20.67 -9.21
CA GLU A 53 -21.20 -19.56 -10.15
C GLU A 53 -20.47 -18.38 -9.49
N ASP A 54 -19.42 -17.91 -10.14
CA ASP A 54 -18.70 -16.68 -9.81
C ASP A 54 -18.71 -15.75 -11.03
N PRO A 55 -19.64 -14.76 -11.08
CA PRO A 55 -19.74 -13.83 -12.21
C PRO A 55 -18.53 -12.90 -12.39
N TYR A 56 -17.63 -12.81 -11.41
CA TYR A 56 -16.48 -11.90 -11.41
C TYR A 56 -15.15 -12.65 -11.52
N TYR A 57 -15.17 -13.95 -11.80
CA TYR A 57 -13.95 -14.77 -11.93
C TYR A 57 -12.94 -14.19 -12.93
N TYR A 58 -13.43 -13.54 -13.99
CA TYR A 58 -12.60 -12.94 -15.05
C TYR A 58 -11.76 -11.74 -14.60
N VAL A 59 -12.10 -11.13 -13.45
CA VAL A 59 -11.36 -10.01 -12.84
C VAL A 59 -9.99 -10.47 -12.32
N ARG A 60 -9.81 -11.77 -12.14
CA ARG A 60 -8.48 -12.32 -11.87
C ARG A 60 -7.69 -12.38 -13.18
N ASP A 61 -6.71 -11.51 -13.30
CA ASP A 61 -5.67 -11.57 -14.33
C ASP A 61 -4.31 -11.86 -13.70
N ASP A 62 -3.76 -13.04 -13.99
CA ASP A 62 -2.45 -13.44 -13.46
C ASP A 62 -1.29 -12.64 -14.09
N THR A 63 -1.50 -11.99 -15.24
CA THR A 63 -0.49 -11.12 -15.88
C THR A 63 -0.50 -9.69 -15.35
N ARG A 64 -1.64 -9.25 -14.78
CA ARG A 64 -1.88 -7.86 -14.31
C ARG A 64 -1.72 -6.81 -15.41
N THR A 65 -2.12 -7.14 -16.63
CA THR A 65 -2.00 -6.24 -17.80
C THR A 65 -3.33 -5.95 -18.49
N ASN A 66 -4.41 -6.64 -18.11
CA ASN A 66 -5.72 -6.43 -18.70
C ASN A 66 -6.26 -5.00 -18.42
N THR A 67 -6.42 -4.23 -19.49
CA THR A 67 -6.84 -2.83 -19.43
C THR A 67 -8.25 -2.64 -18.87
N GLU A 68 -9.18 -3.56 -19.16
CA GLU A 68 -10.56 -3.50 -18.63
C GLU A 68 -10.55 -3.51 -17.10
N ILE A 69 -9.72 -4.39 -16.52
CA ILE A 69 -9.61 -4.56 -15.07
C ILE A 69 -8.87 -3.36 -14.47
N LEU A 70 -7.77 -2.92 -15.09
CA LEU A 70 -7.00 -1.76 -14.62
C LEU A 70 -7.84 -0.47 -14.64
N ASP A 71 -8.68 -0.27 -15.66
CA ASP A 71 -9.53 0.91 -15.74
C ASP A 71 -10.64 0.89 -14.69
N HIS A 72 -11.20 -0.30 -14.41
CA HIS A 72 -12.13 -0.44 -13.29
C HIS A 72 -11.45 -0.14 -11.94
N LEU A 73 -10.23 -0.64 -11.70
CA LEU A 73 -9.47 -0.33 -10.47
C LEU A 73 -9.17 1.17 -10.33
N LYS A 74 -8.86 1.86 -11.43
CA LYS A 74 -8.71 3.33 -11.42
C LYS A 74 -10.02 4.03 -11.06
N ALA A 75 -11.14 3.56 -11.61
CA ALA A 75 -12.46 4.10 -11.28
C ALA A 75 -12.81 3.90 -9.80
N GLU A 76 -12.49 2.73 -9.23
CA GLU A 76 -12.66 2.44 -7.79
C GLU A 76 -11.78 3.35 -6.92
N ASN A 77 -10.53 3.58 -7.31
CA ASN A 77 -9.65 4.52 -6.62
C ASN A 77 -10.20 5.95 -6.66
N ALA A 78 -10.74 6.38 -7.80
CA ALA A 78 -11.34 7.70 -7.95
C ALA A 78 -12.62 7.84 -7.11
N TYR A 79 -13.48 6.82 -7.11
CA TYR A 79 -14.67 6.77 -6.26
C TYR A 79 -14.31 6.83 -4.78
N THR A 80 -13.34 6.02 -4.35
CA THR A 80 -12.85 5.99 -2.96
C THR A 80 -12.33 7.37 -2.54
N LYS A 81 -11.48 8.00 -3.37
CA LYS A 81 -10.98 9.35 -3.10
C LYS A 81 -12.11 10.37 -2.98
N ALA A 82 -13.09 10.32 -3.86
CA ALA A 82 -14.22 11.25 -3.81
C ALA A 82 -15.11 11.00 -2.59
N ALA A 83 -15.41 9.74 -2.27
CA ALA A 83 -16.23 9.34 -1.13
C ALA A 83 -15.57 9.69 0.21
N LEU A 84 -14.24 9.59 0.31
CA LEU A 84 -13.48 9.89 1.52
C LEU A 84 -12.96 11.33 1.61
N SER A 85 -13.17 12.17 0.60
CA SER A 85 -12.66 13.54 0.55
C SER A 85 -13.04 14.41 1.75
N HIS A 86 -14.20 14.17 2.35
CA HIS A 86 -14.64 14.87 3.57
C HIS A 86 -13.78 14.54 4.82
N LEU A 87 -12.96 13.50 4.76
CA LEU A 87 -12.05 13.07 5.81
C LEU A 87 -10.60 13.50 5.56
N ASP A 88 -10.29 14.18 4.46
CA ASP A 88 -8.91 14.52 4.09
C ASP A 88 -8.19 15.29 5.22
N GLY A 89 -8.89 16.25 5.86
CA GLY A 89 -8.33 16.99 7.00
C GLY A 89 -8.03 16.11 8.23
N LEU A 90 -8.88 15.12 8.52
CA LEU A 90 -8.65 14.16 9.61
C LEU A 90 -7.50 13.20 9.28
N GLN A 91 -7.40 12.78 8.02
CA GLN A 91 -6.29 11.95 7.56
C GLN A 91 -4.94 12.68 7.73
N ASP A 92 -4.89 13.96 7.36
CA ASP A 92 -3.69 14.79 7.52
C ASP A 92 -3.32 14.98 9.00
N GLU A 93 -4.29 15.20 9.88
CA GLU A 93 -4.07 15.30 11.33
C GLU A 93 -3.46 14.01 11.89
N LEU A 94 -4.09 12.87 11.60
CA LEU A 94 -3.63 11.56 12.05
C LEU A 94 -2.25 11.20 11.47
N TYR A 95 -1.99 11.56 10.21
CA TYR A 95 -0.69 11.37 9.58
C TYR A 95 0.42 12.11 10.33
N ASN A 96 0.19 13.40 10.64
CA ASN A 96 1.16 14.21 11.38
C ASN A 96 1.35 13.72 12.82
N GLU A 97 0.28 13.29 13.49
CA GLU A 97 0.35 12.70 14.82
C GLU A 97 1.22 11.43 14.81
N LEU A 98 0.94 10.50 13.89
CA LEU A 98 1.72 9.26 13.75
C LEU A 98 3.18 9.56 13.44
N LEU A 99 3.45 10.49 12.53
CA LEU A 99 4.81 10.90 12.19
C LEU A 99 5.54 11.49 13.40
N SER A 100 4.86 12.30 14.22
CA SER A 100 5.45 12.88 15.44
C SER A 100 5.88 11.83 16.48
N HIS A 101 5.29 10.64 16.42
CA HIS A 101 5.64 9.51 17.29
C HIS A 101 6.76 8.63 16.71
N VAL A 102 7.15 8.84 15.45
CA VAL A 102 8.25 8.12 14.81
C VAL A 102 9.55 8.87 15.03
N GLN A 103 10.54 8.21 15.61
CA GLN A 103 11.91 8.72 15.65
C GLN A 103 12.57 8.44 14.29
N GLU A 104 12.66 9.45 13.43
CA GLU A 104 13.20 9.27 12.08
C GLU A 104 14.70 8.90 12.09
N THR A 105 15.47 9.50 13.02
CA THR A 105 16.87 9.13 13.23
C THR A 105 16.96 8.26 14.46
N ASP A 106 17.10 6.95 14.23
CA ASP A 106 17.23 5.96 15.29
C ASP A 106 18.31 4.92 14.92
N GLN A 107 18.83 4.25 15.93
CA GLN A 107 19.78 3.16 15.80
C GLN A 107 19.34 1.99 16.67
N THR A 108 19.29 0.80 16.08
CA THR A 108 19.02 -0.42 16.84
C THR A 108 20.13 -0.73 17.83
N ALA A 109 19.78 -1.37 18.94
CA ALA A 109 20.74 -1.89 19.91
C ALA A 109 21.84 -2.72 19.19
N PRO A 110 23.12 -2.33 19.28
CA PRO A 110 24.19 -3.02 18.58
C PRO A 110 24.37 -4.45 19.10
N TYR A 111 24.51 -5.42 18.18
CA TYR A 111 24.74 -6.81 18.55
C TYR A 111 26.12 -7.30 18.07
N PRO A 112 26.91 -7.94 18.94
CA PRO A 112 28.23 -8.43 18.57
C PRO A 112 28.13 -9.71 17.73
N HIS A 113 28.91 -9.80 16.66
CA HIS A 113 29.05 -11.01 15.85
C HIS A 113 30.48 -11.09 15.26
N GLY A 114 31.27 -12.05 15.73
CA GLY A 114 32.69 -12.17 15.38
C GLY A 114 33.49 -10.94 15.85
N ASP A 115 34.35 -10.44 14.97
CA ASP A 115 35.21 -9.27 15.21
C ASP A 115 34.47 -7.91 15.08
N PHE A 116 33.17 -7.95 14.77
CA PHE A 116 32.36 -6.76 14.51
C PHE A 116 31.14 -6.69 15.42
N VAL A 117 30.61 -5.48 15.55
CA VAL A 117 29.30 -5.18 16.11
C VAL A 117 28.43 -4.65 14.97
N TYR A 118 27.22 -5.18 14.86
CA TYR A 118 26.28 -4.84 13.80
C TYR A 118 25.10 -4.06 14.38
N TYR A 119 24.58 -3.15 13.59
CA TYR A 119 23.36 -2.41 13.88
C TYR A 119 22.75 -1.90 12.58
N THR A 120 21.48 -1.54 12.65
CA THR A 120 20.83 -0.76 11.61
C THR A 120 20.52 0.62 12.13
N ARG A 121 20.59 1.63 11.26
CA ARG A 121 20.20 3.00 11.59
C ARG A 121 19.29 3.58 10.51
N THR A 122 18.40 4.47 10.92
CA THR A 122 17.59 5.30 10.02
C THR A 122 18.11 6.74 10.09
N GLU A 123 17.85 7.52 9.05
CA GLU A 123 18.17 8.95 9.00
C GLU A 123 16.90 9.70 8.61
N GLU A 124 16.76 10.92 9.12
CA GLU A 124 15.67 11.83 8.77
C GLU A 124 15.52 11.98 7.25
N GLY A 125 14.29 11.87 6.75
CA GLY A 125 13.97 11.94 5.33
C GLY A 125 14.41 10.74 4.49
N LYS A 126 14.88 9.64 5.10
CA LYS A 126 15.13 8.36 4.40
C LYS A 126 14.03 7.34 4.71
N ALA A 127 13.52 6.69 3.67
CA ALA A 127 12.45 5.70 3.81
C ALA A 127 12.96 4.35 4.35
N TYR A 128 14.25 4.06 4.20
CA TYR A 128 14.84 2.77 4.55
C TYR A 128 16.07 2.89 5.44
N HIS A 129 16.37 1.81 6.18
CA HIS A 129 17.52 1.72 7.07
C HIS A 129 18.84 1.45 6.33
N PHE A 130 19.94 1.85 6.95
CA PHE A 130 21.30 1.44 6.62
C PHE A 130 21.68 0.23 7.47
N HIS A 131 22.29 -0.78 6.85
CA HIS A 131 22.96 -1.85 7.58
C HIS A 131 24.42 -1.47 7.79
N CYS A 132 24.84 -1.37 9.04
CA CYS A 132 26.16 -0.91 9.43
C CYS A 132 26.89 -1.95 10.30
N ARG A 133 28.22 -1.87 10.30
CA ARG A 133 29.08 -2.59 11.24
C ARG A 133 30.21 -1.71 11.73
N GLN A 134 30.74 -2.03 12.90
CA GLN A 134 31.93 -1.42 13.49
C GLN A 134 32.84 -2.50 14.09
N PRO A 135 34.18 -2.29 14.14
CA PRO A 135 35.07 -3.20 14.86
C PRO A 135 34.69 -3.29 16.34
N ARG A 136 34.71 -4.50 16.89
CA ARG A 136 34.28 -4.75 18.28
C ARG A 136 35.29 -4.31 19.33
N HIS A 137 36.58 -4.42 19.00
CA HIS A 137 37.69 -4.28 19.95
C HIS A 137 38.52 -3.02 19.74
N ASP A 138 38.23 -2.25 18.70
CA ASP A 138 38.95 -1.02 18.36
C ASP A 138 37.94 0.09 18.08
N VAL A 139 38.32 1.35 18.31
CA VAL A 139 37.48 2.51 17.98
C VAL A 139 37.65 2.78 16.48
N GLY A 140 37.16 1.86 15.67
CA GLY A 140 37.18 1.96 14.21
C GLY A 140 35.99 2.75 13.68
N ALA A 141 36.13 3.29 12.47
CA ALA A 141 35.05 3.98 11.79
C ALA A 141 33.89 3.02 11.45
N GLU A 142 32.67 3.56 11.40
CA GLU A 142 31.50 2.86 10.87
C GLU A 142 31.72 2.46 9.41
N GLU A 143 31.38 1.22 9.08
CA GLU A 143 31.29 0.71 7.72
C GLU A 143 29.83 0.41 7.37
N ILE A 144 29.32 1.04 6.30
CA ILE A 144 27.98 0.75 5.77
C ILE A 144 28.08 -0.48 4.86
N LEU A 145 27.45 -1.57 5.28
CA LEU A 145 27.38 -2.82 4.52
C LEU A 145 26.36 -2.74 3.40
N LEU A 146 25.20 -2.15 3.69
CA LEU A 146 24.12 -2.04 2.72
C LEU A 146 23.28 -0.80 2.97
N ASP A 147 23.19 0.04 1.94
CA ASP A 147 22.28 1.17 1.88
C ASP A 147 21.03 0.77 1.09
N VAL A 148 19.93 0.52 1.80
CA VAL A 148 18.67 0.08 1.19
C VAL A 148 18.02 1.21 0.38
N ASN A 149 18.28 2.47 0.71
CA ASN A 149 17.78 3.60 -0.08
C ASN A 149 18.43 3.65 -1.47
N LYS A 150 19.72 3.31 -1.58
CA LYS A 150 20.38 3.17 -2.90
C LYS A 150 19.82 2.01 -3.70
N LEU A 151 19.57 0.86 -3.05
CA LEU A 151 18.95 -0.29 -3.72
C LEU A 151 17.57 0.06 -4.28
N GLU A 152 16.76 0.79 -3.52
CA GLU A 152 15.44 1.24 -3.95
C GLU A 152 15.53 2.12 -5.21
N GLN A 153 16.45 3.08 -5.22
CA GLN A 153 16.70 3.94 -6.39
C GLN A 153 17.15 3.13 -7.62
N GLU A 154 18.05 2.18 -7.43
CA GLU A 154 18.53 1.29 -8.50
C GLU A 154 17.37 0.43 -9.05
N TYR A 155 16.52 -0.10 -8.18
CA TYR A 155 15.37 -0.92 -8.56
C TYR A 155 14.35 -0.09 -9.37
N LYS A 156 13.99 1.10 -8.88
CA LYS A 156 13.11 2.05 -9.59
C LYS A 156 13.64 2.39 -10.97
N SER A 157 14.96 2.55 -11.13
CA SER A 157 15.60 2.83 -12.41
C SER A 157 15.53 1.66 -13.40
N LYS A 158 15.43 0.40 -12.93
CA LYS A 158 15.45 -0.80 -13.78
C LYS A 158 14.07 -1.24 -14.25
N ILE A 159 13.05 -1.05 -13.42
CA ILE A 159 11.69 -1.61 -13.65
C ILE A 159 10.67 -0.52 -14.01
N GLY A 160 11.03 0.76 -13.92
CA GLY A 160 10.10 1.87 -14.12
C GLY A 160 9.22 2.12 -12.88
N PRO A 161 8.49 3.24 -12.81
CA PRO A 161 7.57 3.49 -11.72
C PRO A 161 6.48 2.41 -11.71
N ILE A 162 6.20 1.88 -10.52
CA ILE A 162 5.05 1.00 -10.23
C ILE A 162 3.77 1.82 -10.37
#